data_AF-A0A1H3TY12-F1
#
_entry.id   AF-A0A1H3TY12-F1
#
_cell.length_a   1.000
_cell.length_b   1.000
_cell.length_c   1.000
_cell.angle_alpha   90.00
_cell.angle_beta   90.00
_cell.angle_gamma   90.00
#
_symmetry.space_group_name_H-M   'P 1'
#
loop_
_entity.id
_entity.type
_entity.pdbx_description
1 polymer ?
#
loop_
_entity_poly.entity_id
_entity_poly.type
_entity_poly.pdbx_seq_one_letter_code
_entity_poly.pdbx_strand_id
1 'polypeptide(L)'
;MTLAPAIAALAPSASLDRAARRVLAANWRRGATVPAGGLYPHQWSWDSAFIALGLRHFSPVRAQRELESLFGAQWADGRVPHIVFDPLVPADAYFPGPAFWRSTDRSGTPGVPTSGIVQPPAHALATWETYQAAPAVARSRRFLERLYPRLVAWHDWLLTARDLRGRGLMSVVHPWESGMDNSPAWDLPLSRVVPLPPTELARRDLAHAAATERPTDADYGRYIRLARDYRDSRYEATPGFAVEDPLCNGLLAAGEYALASIATEIGQDPNRHLVRAQQVTDAMMTELWDVSAGTFFAYDVLGDAVLRSYSISGLLPLIVPDLPVATDLVKTALGDRFRLADACPLPSYDLTAEDHEPGRYWRGPGWINTSWLFWHGLRLHGETGLADDLRDRLLARVRACGFREYVDPLTGAGHGTDDFSWTAALTLDLIRTGPRR
;
A
#
# COMPACT_ATOMS: atom_id res chain seq x y z
N MET A 1 -21.34 -51.53 -16.42
CA MET A 1 -21.89 -50.15 -16.30
C MET A 1 -21.18 -49.48 -15.14
N THR A 2 -20.28 -48.57 -15.48
CA THR A 2 -19.41 -47.82 -14.57
C THR A 2 -20.21 -46.73 -13.84
N LEU A 3 -20.14 -46.74 -12.51
CA LEU A 3 -20.60 -45.66 -11.65
C LEU A 3 -19.65 -44.47 -11.81
N ALA A 4 -20.16 -43.34 -12.28
CA ALA A 4 -19.45 -42.07 -12.25
C ALA A 4 -19.37 -41.56 -10.80
N PRO A 5 -18.23 -40.99 -10.36
CA PRO A 5 -18.12 -40.45 -9.01
C PRO A 5 -18.83 -39.10 -8.92
N ALA A 6 -19.62 -38.92 -7.88
CA ALA A 6 -20.23 -37.65 -7.53
C ALA A 6 -19.15 -36.60 -7.26
N ILE A 7 -19.13 -35.54 -8.06
CA ILE A 7 -18.31 -34.36 -7.81
C ILE A 7 -18.91 -33.66 -6.58
N ALA A 8 -18.28 -33.83 -5.43
CA ALA A 8 -18.64 -33.09 -4.22
C ALA A 8 -18.52 -31.59 -4.51
N ALA A 9 -19.65 -30.85 -4.42
CA ALA A 9 -19.66 -29.40 -4.49
C ALA A 9 -18.77 -28.85 -3.37
N LEU A 10 -17.63 -28.27 -3.74
CA LEU A 10 -16.67 -27.70 -2.79
C LEU A 10 -17.32 -26.53 -2.04
N ALA A 11 -17.10 -26.46 -0.72
CA ALA A 11 -17.61 -25.37 0.11
C ALA A 11 -17.30 -23.99 -0.53
N PRO A 12 -18.20 -22.99 -0.41
CA PRO A 12 -18.04 -21.70 -1.08
C PRO A 12 -16.70 -20.98 -0.80
N SER A 13 -16.08 -21.20 0.37
CA SER A 13 -14.76 -20.67 0.72
C SER A 13 -13.61 -21.38 -0.02
N ALA A 14 -13.71 -22.69 -0.25
CA ALA A 14 -12.71 -23.46 -0.98
C ALA A 14 -12.65 -23.06 -2.46
N SER A 15 -13.77 -22.61 -3.04
CA SER A 15 -13.80 -22.06 -4.40
C SER A 15 -13.05 -20.73 -4.52
N LEU A 16 -13.26 -19.82 -3.56
CA LEU A 16 -12.63 -18.50 -3.54
C LEU A 16 -11.12 -18.59 -3.28
N ASP A 17 -10.68 -19.44 -2.34
CA ASP A 17 -9.25 -19.71 -2.07
C ASP A 17 -8.52 -20.22 -3.33
N ARG A 18 -9.10 -21.19 -4.05
CA ARG A 18 -8.51 -21.67 -5.30
C ARG A 18 -8.45 -20.59 -6.38
N ALA A 19 -9.48 -19.75 -6.48
CA ALA A 19 -9.51 -18.67 -7.45
C ALA A 19 -8.40 -17.64 -7.16
N ALA A 20 -8.23 -17.24 -5.90
CA ALA A 20 -7.17 -16.31 -5.50
C ALA A 20 -5.77 -16.87 -5.75
N ARG A 21 -5.54 -18.16 -5.44
CA ARG A 21 -4.26 -18.83 -5.76
C ARG A 21 -3.96 -18.84 -7.25
N ARG A 22 -4.97 -19.00 -8.11
CA ARG A 22 -4.79 -18.95 -9.57
C ARG A 22 -4.34 -17.57 -10.02
N VAL A 23 -4.94 -16.49 -9.50
CA VAL A 23 -4.50 -15.11 -9.79
C VAL A 23 -3.03 -14.91 -9.42
N LEU A 24 -2.65 -15.26 -8.19
CA LEU A 24 -1.25 -15.12 -7.72
C LEU A 24 -0.26 -16.02 -8.46
N ALA A 25 -0.71 -17.16 -8.99
CA ALA A 25 0.12 -18.00 -9.84
C ALA A 25 0.26 -17.39 -11.25
N ALA A 26 -0.84 -16.88 -11.81
CA ALA A 26 -0.88 -16.26 -13.13
C ALA A 26 -0.11 -14.94 -13.19
N ASN A 27 0.03 -14.22 -12.07
CA ASN A 27 0.78 -12.96 -11.97
C ASN A 27 2.22 -13.13 -11.48
N TRP A 28 2.66 -14.35 -11.16
CA TRP A 28 4.06 -14.59 -10.76
C TRP A 28 5.00 -14.41 -11.96
N ARG A 29 6.03 -13.58 -11.79
CA ARG A 29 7.09 -13.30 -12.76
C ARG A 29 8.44 -13.33 -12.06
N ARG A 30 9.32 -14.24 -12.47
CA ARG A 30 10.78 -14.17 -12.20
C ARG A 30 11.19 -13.70 -10.78
N GLY A 31 10.57 -14.26 -9.75
CA GLY A 31 10.95 -13.98 -8.35
C GLY A 31 10.04 -13.00 -7.61
N ALA A 32 9.11 -12.35 -8.30
CA ALA A 32 8.10 -11.46 -7.75
C ALA A 32 6.72 -11.70 -8.39
N THR A 33 5.70 -11.02 -7.89
CA THR A 33 4.34 -11.06 -8.43
C THR A 33 3.95 -9.66 -8.89
N VAL A 34 3.50 -9.54 -10.13
CA VAL A 34 3.04 -8.25 -10.65
C VAL A 34 1.65 -7.92 -10.11
N PRO A 35 1.26 -6.65 -9.90
CA PRO A 35 -0.08 -6.31 -9.44
C PRO A 35 -1.18 -6.80 -10.40
N ALA A 36 -0.95 -6.64 -11.70
CA ALA A 36 -1.81 -7.19 -12.75
C ALA A 36 -1.03 -7.42 -14.04
N GLY A 37 -1.25 -8.56 -14.72
CA GLY A 37 -0.47 -8.93 -15.91
C GLY A 37 -0.52 -7.96 -17.11
N GLY A 38 -1.53 -7.08 -17.16
CA GLY A 38 -1.66 -6.02 -18.16
C GLY A 38 -1.16 -4.67 -17.65
N LEU A 39 -2.05 -3.94 -16.96
CA LEU A 39 -1.86 -2.55 -16.54
C LEU A 39 -0.58 -2.30 -15.71
N TYR A 40 -0.16 -3.27 -14.90
CA TYR A 40 0.98 -3.14 -13.99
C TYR A 40 1.95 -4.32 -14.17
N PRO A 41 2.78 -4.33 -15.23
CA PRO A 41 3.53 -5.52 -15.64
C PRO A 41 4.88 -5.74 -14.91
N HIS A 42 5.18 -4.92 -13.91
CA HIS A 42 6.41 -4.93 -13.10
C HIS A 42 6.15 -5.28 -11.62
N GLN A 43 7.18 -5.28 -10.77
CA GLN A 43 7.02 -5.46 -9.31
C GLN A 43 6.80 -4.09 -8.66
N TRP A 44 5.72 -3.94 -7.88
CA TRP A 44 5.46 -2.76 -7.05
C TRP A 44 5.75 -3.02 -5.57
N SER A 45 6.23 -1.99 -4.88
CA SER A 45 6.80 -2.09 -3.54
C SER A 45 5.80 -2.48 -2.46
N TRP A 46 4.74 -1.69 -2.26
CA TRP A 46 3.75 -2.01 -1.22
C TRP A 46 2.84 -3.17 -1.66
N ASP A 47 2.64 -3.39 -2.96
CA ASP A 47 1.91 -4.53 -3.51
C ASP A 47 2.62 -5.82 -3.12
N SER A 48 3.95 -5.86 -3.25
CA SER A 48 4.78 -7.01 -2.83
C SER A 48 4.60 -7.33 -1.35
N ALA A 49 4.42 -6.31 -0.50
CA ALA A 49 4.15 -6.51 0.93
C ALA A 49 2.78 -7.19 1.15
N PHE A 50 1.71 -6.70 0.51
CA PHE A 50 0.38 -7.32 0.61
C PHE A 50 0.32 -8.71 -0.05
N ILE A 51 1.04 -8.91 -1.15
CA ILE A 51 1.14 -10.18 -1.83
C ILE A 51 1.83 -11.23 -0.94
N ALA A 52 2.90 -10.85 -0.23
CA ALA A 52 3.56 -11.73 0.73
C ALA A 52 2.61 -12.18 1.85
N LEU A 53 1.74 -11.29 2.34
CA LEU A 53 0.72 -11.62 3.35
C LEU A 53 -0.28 -12.69 2.88
N GLY A 54 -0.61 -12.73 1.59
CA GLY A 54 -1.41 -13.82 1.03
C GLY A 54 -0.60 -15.09 0.77
N LEU A 55 0.61 -14.95 0.21
CA LEU A 55 1.49 -16.07 -0.12
C LEU A 55 1.91 -16.89 1.11
N ARG A 56 2.03 -16.25 2.29
CA ARG A 56 2.47 -16.91 3.53
C ARG A 56 1.61 -18.12 3.91
N HIS A 57 0.33 -18.13 3.52
CA HIS A 57 -0.62 -19.20 3.86
C HIS A 57 -0.48 -20.47 3.04
N PHE A 58 0.23 -20.43 1.90
CA PHE A 58 0.33 -21.59 1.02
C PHE A 58 1.69 -21.79 0.35
N SER A 59 2.51 -20.75 0.31
CA SER A 59 3.88 -20.83 -0.18
C SER A 59 4.79 -19.87 0.61
N PRO A 60 5.12 -20.20 1.87
CA PRO A 60 5.97 -19.35 2.71
C PRO A 60 7.31 -18.97 2.07
N VAL A 61 7.91 -19.91 1.31
CA VAL A 61 9.16 -19.63 0.58
C VAL A 61 8.95 -18.59 -0.53
N ARG A 62 7.81 -18.58 -1.22
CA ARG A 62 7.51 -17.54 -2.21
C ARG A 62 7.20 -16.20 -1.53
N ALA A 63 6.49 -16.19 -0.41
CA ALA A 63 6.26 -14.97 0.37
C ALA A 63 7.59 -14.31 0.79
N GLN A 64 8.54 -15.10 1.29
CA GLN A 64 9.88 -14.62 1.61
C GLN A 64 10.62 -14.10 0.38
N ARG A 65 10.57 -14.83 -0.74
CA ARG A 65 11.22 -14.42 -1.99
C ARG A 65 10.67 -13.12 -2.57
N GLU A 66 9.36 -12.88 -2.46
CA GLU A 66 8.69 -11.65 -2.91
C GLU A 66 9.30 -10.41 -2.21
N LEU A 67 9.48 -10.49 -0.89
CA LEU A 67 10.11 -9.44 -0.09
C LEU A 67 11.62 -9.36 -0.36
N GLU A 68 12.32 -10.50 -0.44
CA GLU A 68 13.75 -10.56 -0.75
C GLU A 68 14.08 -9.98 -2.13
N SER A 69 13.22 -10.18 -3.14
CA SER A 69 13.43 -9.64 -4.49
C SER A 69 13.30 -8.12 -4.50
N LEU A 70 12.30 -7.57 -3.83
CA LEU A 70 12.10 -6.13 -3.69
C LEU A 70 13.31 -5.47 -3.01
N PHE A 71 13.76 -6.04 -1.89
CA PHE A 71 14.93 -5.53 -1.17
C PHE A 71 16.26 -5.82 -1.88
N GLY A 72 16.27 -6.70 -2.88
CA GLY A 72 17.36 -6.83 -3.85
C GLY A 72 17.51 -5.62 -4.76
N ALA A 73 16.46 -4.82 -4.92
CA ALA A 73 16.43 -3.56 -5.65
C ALA A 73 16.52 -2.31 -4.74
N GLN A 74 16.84 -2.48 -3.47
CA GLN A 74 17.11 -1.37 -2.56
C GLN A 74 18.38 -0.63 -3.00
N TRP A 75 18.34 0.71 -2.98
CA TRP A 75 19.50 1.53 -3.28
C TRP A 75 20.48 1.57 -2.10
N ALA A 76 21.73 1.95 -2.37
CA ALA A 76 22.79 1.98 -1.37
C ALA A 76 22.55 2.98 -0.23
N ASP A 77 21.72 4.01 -0.44
CA ASP A 77 21.32 4.98 0.58
C ASP A 77 20.16 4.49 1.48
N GLY A 78 19.64 3.28 1.23
CA GLY A 78 18.57 2.67 1.99
C GLY A 78 17.19 2.79 1.35
N ARG A 79 16.98 3.64 0.34
CA ARG A 79 15.64 3.80 -0.26
C ARG A 79 15.18 2.53 -0.99
N VAL A 80 13.90 2.19 -0.82
CA VAL A 80 13.24 1.10 -1.54
C VAL A 80 12.35 1.71 -2.62
N PRO A 81 12.65 1.48 -3.91
CA PRO A 81 11.90 2.11 -5.00
C PRO A 81 10.48 1.54 -5.09
N HIS A 82 9.52 2.34 -5.55
CA HIS A 82 8.15 1.88 -5.72
C HIS A 82 7.97 0.87 -6.86
N ILE A 83 8.79 0.93 -7.92
CA ILE A 83 8.80 -0.04 -9.03
C ILE A 83 10.20 -0.63 -9.21
N VAL A 84 10.24 -1.96 -9.37
CA VAL A 84 11.37 -2.71 -9.93
C VAL A 84 10.98 -3.19 -11.32
N PHE A 85 11.66 -2.70 -12.36
CA PHE A 85 11.31 -2.99 -13.75
C PHE A 85 11.85 -4.36 -14.19
N ASP A 86 10.96 -5.23 -14.70
CA ASP A 86 11.35 -6.49 -15.33
C ASP A 86 11.95 -6.19 -16.73
N PRO A 87 13.23 -6.53 -16.99
CA PRO A 87 13.89 -6.26 -18.26
C PRO A 87 13.33 -7.05 -19.46
N LEU A 88 12.47 -8.05 -19.23
CA LEU A 88 11.76 -8.74 -20.32
C LEU A 88 10.44 -8.11 -20.73
N VAL A 89 9.91 -7.21 -19.90
CA VAL A 89 8.70 -6.50 -20.27
C VAL A 89 9.09 -5.43 -21.30
N PRO A 90 8.36 -5.33 -22.43
CA PRO A 90 8.62 -4.31 -23.44
C PRO A 90 8.69 -2.91 -22.82
N ALA A 91 9.67 -2.11 -23.25
CA ALA A 91 9.95 -0.81 -22.65
C ALA A 91 8.78 0.19 -22.71
N ASP A 92 7.83 -0.03 -23.62
CA ASP A 92 6.64 0.78 -23.85
C ASP A 92 5.36 0.22 -23.20
N ALA A 93 5.44 -0.92 -22.51
CA ALA A 93 4.31 -1.57 -21.84
C ALA A 93 3.81 -0.80 -20.60
N TYR A 94 4.64 0.06 -20.01
CA TYR A 94 4.27 0.91 -18.88
C TYR A 94 4.91 2.29 -19.01
N PHE A 95 4.19 3.34 -18.63
CA PHE A 95 4.70 4.70 -18.58
C PHE A 95 4.32 5.38 -17.26
N PRO A 96 5.26 6.05 -16.58
CA PRO A 96 6.68 6.24 -16.94
C PRO A 96 7.54 4.98 -16.71
N GLY A 97 8.24 4.53 -17.77
CA GLY A 97 9.10 3.35 -17.76
C GLY A 97 10.58 3.62 -17.43
N PRO A 98 11.46 2.61 -17.52
CA PRO A 98 12.88 2.72 -17.13
C PRO A 98 13.63 3.88 -17.79
N ALA A 99 13.40 4.10 -19.10
CA ALA A 99 14.05 5.15 -19.86
C ALA A 99 13.62 6.56 -19.41
N PHE A 100 12.42 6.69 -18.86
CA PHE A 100 12.02 7.93 -18.19
C PHE A 100 12.75 8.07 -16.87
N TRP A 101 12.77 7.04 -16.03
CA TRP A 101 13.31 7.15 -14.68
C TRP A 101 14.81 7.33 -14.65
N ARG A 102 15.59 6.67 -15.52
CA ARG A 102 17.05 6.81 -15.61
C ARG A 102 17.78 6.51 -14.28
N SER A 103 17.26 5.58 -13.47
CA SER A 103 17.89 5.24 -12.18
C SER A 103 19.33 4.75 -12.35
N THR A 104 19.62 4.04 -13.43
CA THR A 104 20.94 3.50 -13.76
C THR A 104 22.00 4.56 -14.05
N ASP A 105 21.61 5.83 -14.25
CA ASP A 105 22.54 6.94 -14.46
C ASP A 105 23.19 7.41 -13.14
N ARG A 106 22.70 6.93 -11.99
CA ARG A 106 23.16 7.30 -10.65
C ARG A 106 23.94 6.17 -9.99
N SER A 107 25.06 6.51 -9.35
CA SER A 107 25.82 5.57 -8.51
C SER A 107 25.04 5.14 -7.27
N GLY A 108 25.25 3.91 -6.81
CA GLY A 108 24.54 3.37 -5.64
C GLY A 108 23.11 2.89 -5.95
N THR A 109 22.73 2.78 -7.21
CA THR A 109 21.50 2.10 -7.63
C THR A 109 21.73 0.60 -7.84
N PRO A 110 20.71 -0.26 -7.68
CA PRO A 110 20.85 -1.70 -7.90
C PRO A 110 21.13 -2.00 -9.38
N GLY A 111 21.63 -3.21 -9.67
CA GLY A 111 21.89 -3.69 -11.04
C GLY A 111 20.63 -3.93 -11.90
N VAL A 112 19.46 -3.49 -11.44
CA VAL A 112 18.17 -3.58 -12.15
C VAL A 112 17.58 -2.16 -12.26
N PRO A 113 16.93 -1.79 -13.38
CA PRO A 113 16.28 -0.49 -13.48
C PRO A 113 15.11 -0.39 -12.49
N THR A 114 14.98 0.76 -11.84
CA THR A 114 13.92 1.04 -10.86
C THR A 114 13.32 2.42 -11.12
N SER A 115 12.17 2.69 -10.51
CA SER A 115 11.74 4.07 -10.33
C SER A 115 12.69 4.85 -9.41
N GLY A 116 12.52 6.17 -9.34
CA GLY A 116 13.28 7.04 -8.43
C GLY A 116 12.57 7.45 -7.13
N ILE A 117 11.25 7.21 -7.04
CA ILE A 117 10.41 7.52 -5.87
C ILE A 117 10.05 6.23 -5.11
N VAL A 118 9.54 6.39 -3.88
CA VAL A 118 9.25 5.28 -2.94
C VAL A 118 7.75 5.00 -2.78
N GLN A 119 7.35 4.10 -1.87
CA GLN A 119 5.96 3.77 -1.56
C GLN A 119 5.80 3.50 -0.04
N PRO A 120 4.56 3.38 0.49
CA PRO A 120 4.34 3.26 1.93
C PRO A 120 5.09 2.07 2.55
N PRO A 121 5.69 2.24 3.75
CA PRO A 121 6.63 1.27 4.34
C PRO A 121 5.96 0.06 5.02
N ALA A 122 5.08 -0.66 4.31
CA ALA A 122 4.38 -1.85 4.83
C ALA A 122 5.29 -3.08 5.02
N HIS A 123 6.56 -3.00 4.63
CA HIS A 123 7.43 -4.17 4.42
C HIS A 123 7.89 -4.83 5.72
N ALA A 124 8.16 -4.06 6.77
CA ALA A 124 8.57 -4.61 8.07
C ALA A 124 7.43 -5.43 8.70
N LEU A 125 6.21 -4.89 8.67
CA LEU A 125 5.00 -5.61 9.08
C LEU A 125 4.82 -6.89 8.26
N ALA A 126 4.86 -6.81 6.93
CA ALA A 126 4.73 -7.98 6.06
C ALA A 126 5.83 -9.03 6.29
N THR A 127 7.07 -8.60 6.59
CA THR A 127 8.19 -9.49 6.92
C THR A 127 7.92 -10.25 8.22
N TRP A 128 7.52 -9.55 9.28
CA TRP A 128 7.18 -10.17 10.56
C TRP A 128 6.01 -11.14 10.42
N GLU A 129 4.92 -10.72 9.77
CA GLU A 129 3.75 -11.53 9.51
C GLU A 129 4.05 -12.77 8.65
N THR A 130 4.94 -12.66 7.66
CA THR A 130 5.41 -13.79 6.85
C THR A 130 6.25 -14.77 7.68
N TYR A 131 7.09 -14.26 8.57
CA TYR A 131 7.87 -15.07 9.50
C TYR A 131 6.96 -15.87 10.44
N GLN A 132 5.98 -15.20 11.07
CA GLN A 132 5.06 -15.83 12.04
C GLN A 132 4.27 -17.00 11.44
N ALA A 133 3.97 -16.97 10.14
CA ALA A 133 3.23 -18.04 9.47
C ALA A 133 4.06 -19.34 9.29
N ALA A 134 5.39 -19.25 9.19
CA ALA A 134 6.26 -20.42 9.04
C ALA A 134 7.68 -20.22 9.64
N PRO A 135 7.81 -20.12 10.97
CA PRO A 135 9.09 -19.78 11.63
C PRO A 135 10.23 -20.73 11.29
N ALA A 136 9.97 -22.04 11.25
CA ALA A 136 10.98 -23.05 10.95
C ALA A 136 11.59 -22.87 9.54
N VAL A 137 10.75 -22.57 8.55
CA VAL A 137 11.18 -22.32 7.16
C VAL A 137 11.96 -21.01 7.06
N ALA A 138 11.51 -19.97 7.76
CA ALA A 138 12.20 -18.68 7.79
C ALA A 138 13.58 -18.77 8.45
N ARG A 139 13.69 -19.48 9.60
CA ARG A 139 14.97 -19.74 10.29
C ARG A 139 15.93 -20.57 9.45
N SER A 140 15.46 -21.67 8.85
CA SER A 140 16.32 -22.50 7.98
C SER A 140 16.84 -21.70 6.78
N ARG A 141 16.06 -20.72 6.32
CA ARG A 141 16.46 -19.81 5.26
C ARG A 141 17.22 -18.60 5.78
N ARG A 142 17.39 -18.33 7.07
CA ARG A 142 17.96 -17.07 7.60
C ARG A 142 17.28 -15.81 7.03
N PHE A 143 15.95 -15.88 6.91
CA PHE A 143 15.14 -14.86 6.24
C PHE A 143 15.21 -13.51 6.97
N LEU A 144 15.00 -13.52 8.30
CA LEU A 144 15.02 -12.30 9.10
C LEU A 144 16.41 -11.68 9.16
N GLU A 145 17.47 -12.49 9.32
CA GLU A 145 18.85 -12.00 9.38
C GLU A 145 19.29 -11.33 8.08
N ARG A 146 18.73 -11.74 6.94
CA ARG A 146 19.00 -11.09 5.64
C ARG A 146 18.21 -9.79 5.45
N LEU A 147 16.94 -9.75 5.85
CA LEU A 147 16.09 -8.59 5.62
C LEU A 147 16.22 -7.51 6.69
N TYR A 148 16.50 -7.88 7.94
CA TYR A 148 16.59 -6.92 9.04
C TYR A 148 17.49 -5.71 8.75
N PRO A 149 18.79 -5.85 8.38
CA PRO A 149 19.62 -4.67 8.09
C PRO A 149 19.11 -3.82 6.92
N ARG A 150 18.40 -4.43 5.98
CA ARG A 150 17.82 -3.73 4.82
C ARG A 150 16.58 -2.94 5.20
N LEU A 151 15.69 -3.52 6.00
CA LEU A 151 14.52 -2.85 6.56
C LEU A 151 14.91 -1.68 7.46
N VAL A 152 15.97 -1.86 8.25
CA VAL A 152 16.57 -0.80 9.08
C VAL A 152 17.04 0.36 8.22
N ALA A 153 17.85 0.09 7.18
CA ALA A 153 18.34 1.15 6.29
C ALA A 153 17.19 1.87 5.56
N TRP A 154 16.11 1.16 5.27
CA TRP A 154 14.91 1.74 4.68
C TRP A 154 14.21 2.74 5.61
N HIS A 155 13.98 2.35 6.87
CA HIS A 155 13.38 3.22 7.86
C HIS A 155 14.29 4.40 8.26
N ASP A 156 15.60 4.16 8.36
CA ASP A 156 16.58 5.22 8.59
C ASP A 156 16.56 6.24 7.46
N TRP A 157 16.50 5.80 6.20
CA TRP A 157 16.39 6.72 5.05
C TRP A 157 15.10 7.54 5.09
N LEU A 158 13.96 6.95 5.43
CA LEU A 158 12.69 7.68 5.55
C LEU A 158 12.77 8.80 6.60
N LEU A 159 13.31 8.50 7.78
CA LEU A 159 13.39 9.46 8.88
C LEU A 159 14.56 10.44 8.79
N THR A 160 15.44 10.30 7.80
CA THR A 160 16.57 11.22 7.59
C THR A 160 16.40 12.02 6.31
N ALA A 161 16.15 11.35 5.19
CA ALA A 161 16.00 12.00 3.90
C ALA A 161 14.60 12.56 3.66
N ARG A 162 13.56 12.04 4.35
CA ARG A 162 12.16 12.46 4.16
C ARG A 162 11.54 13.16 5.36
N ASP A 163 12.25 13.35 6.46
CA ASP A 163 11.80 14.25 7.55
C ASP A 163 12.06 15.71 7.19
N LEU A 164 11.27 16.25 6.26
CA LEU A 164 11.49 17.59 5.69
C LEU A 164 11.17 18.72 6.69
N ARG A 165 10.33 18.47 7.69
CA ARG A 165 9.99 19.45 8.75
C ARG A 165 10.82 19.26 10.02
N GLY A 166 11.64 18.20 10.11
CA GLY A 166 12.42 17.90 11.32
C GLY A 166 11.53 17.56 12.51
N ARG A 167 10.36 16.94 12.26
CA ARG A 167 9.33 16.62 13.25
C ARG A 167 9.23 15.13 13.55
N GLY A 168 10.10 14.31 12.94
CA GLY A 168 10.06 12.86 13.09
C GLY A 168 8.96 12.18 12.27
N LEU A 169 8.45 12.86 11.23
CA LEU A 169 7.49 12.32 10.27
C LEU A 169 8.08 12.31 8.86
N MET A 170 7.84 11.25 8.11
CA MET A 170 8.25 11.19 6.72
C MET A 170 7.29 11.98 5.82
N SER A 171 7.85 12.71 4.86
CA SER A 171 7.15 13.43 3.80
C SER A 171 7.22 12.66 2.48
N VAL A 172 6.06 12.41 1.86
CA VAL A 172 5.98 12.01 0.46
C VAL A 172 6.22 13.22 -0.42
N VAL A 173 7.07 13.11 -1.44
CA VAL A 173 7.42 14.20 -2.37
C VAL A 173 6.82 14.00 -3.76
N HIS A 174 6.02 12.97 -3.92
CA HIS A 174 5.21 12.74 -5.10
C HIS A 174 3.92 12.01 -4.68
N PRO A 175 2.73 12.33 -5.21
CA PRO A 175 1.48 11.70 -4.79
C PRO A 175 1.48 10.17 -4.92
N TRP A 176 2.12 9.62 -5.96
CA TRP A 176 2.36 8.17 -6.11
C TRP A 176 3.08 7.50 -4.92
N GLU A 177 3.88 8.25 -4.14
CA GLU A 177 4.54 7.67 -2.96
C GLU A 177 3.58 7.37 -1.81
N SER A 178 2.39 7.98 -1.80
CA SER A 178 1.33 7.62 -0.85
C SER A 178 0.62 6.31 -1.20
N GLY A 179 0.78 5.82 -2.43
CA GLY A 179 -0.04 4.75 -3.01
C GLY A 179 -1.48 5.19 -3.36
N MET A 180 -1.82 6.47 -3.18
CA MET A 180 -3.16 7.04 -3.37
C MET A 180 -3.16 8.18 -4.39
N ASP A 181 -2.78 7.89 -5.64
CA ASP A 181 -2.27 8.86 -6.62
C ASP A 181 -3.13 10.12 -6.82
N ASN A 182 -4.46 9.98 -6.91
CA ASN A 182 -5.39 11.09 -7.14
C ASN A 182 -6.32 11.33 -5.95
N SER A 183 -5.90 10.96 -4.74
CA SER A 183 -6.64 11.31 -3.53
C SER A 183 -6.92 12.82 -3.49
N PRO A 184 -8.16 13.24 -3.18
CA PRO A 184 -8.49 14.66 -3.06
C PRO A 184 -7.64 15.41 -2.02
N ALA A 185 -7.01 14.69 -1.08
CA ALA A 185 -6.05 15.28 -0.14
C ALA A 185 -4.88 15.98 -0.85
N TRP A 186 -4.51 15.55 -2.05
CA TRP A 186 -3.37 16.07 -2.80
C TRP A 186 -3.72 17.24 -3.71
N ASP A 187 -4.99 17.61 -3.85
CA ASP A 187 -5.45 18.59 -4.84
C ASP A 187 -4.86 19.98 -4.61
N LEU A 188 -4.91 20.47 -3.36
CA LEU A 188 -4.33 21.76 -3.02
C LEU A 188 -2.80 21.76 -3.26
N PRO A 189 -2.01 20.79 -2.77
CA PRO A 189 -0.60 20.70 -3.12
C PRO A 189 -0.32 20.64 -4.62
N LEU A 190 -1.06 19.82 -5.36
CA LEU A 190 -0.90 19.65 -6.80
C LEU A 190 -1.32 20.87 -7.61
N SER A 191 -2.21 21.73 -7.08
CA SER A 191 -2.66 22.95 -7.75
C SER A 191 -1.50 23.92 -8.06
N ARG A 192 -0.40 23.85 -7.29
CA ARG A 192 0.82 24.66 -7.49
C ARG A 192 1.76 24.11 -8.56
N VAL A 193 1.52 22.89 -9.03
CA VAL A 193 2.33 22.25 -10.08
C VAL A 193 1.73 22.56 -11.44
N VAL A 194 2.51 23.19 -12.31
CA VAL A 194 2.12 23.45 -13.70
C VAL A 194 2.23 22.13 -14.49
N PRO A 195 1.12 21.58 -15.01
CA PRO A 195 1.13 20.31 -15.72
C PRO A 195 1.97 20.38 -16.99
N LEU A 196 2.60 19.27 -17.34
CA LEU A 196 3.09 19.04 -18.70
C LEU A 196 1.91 18.95 -19.69
N PRO A 197 2.09 19.40 -20.94
CA PRO A 197 1.05 19.29 -21.95
C PRO A 197 0.77 17.82 -22.30
N PRO A 198 -0.47 17.46 -22.69
CA PRO A 198 -0.82 16.07 -23.04
C PRO A 198 0.05 15.44 -24.13
N THR A 199 0.61 16.25 -25.03
CA THR A 199 1.54 15.80 -26.08
C THR A 199 2.85 15.20 -25.53
N GLU A 200 3.20 15.49 -24.28
CA GLU A 200 4.35 14.91 -23.59
C GLU A 200 3.98 13.69 -22.73
N LEU A 201 2.70 13.29 -22.71
CA LEU A 201 2.20 12.18 -21.91
C LEU A 201 1.98 10.95 -22.80
N ALA A 202 2.65 9.84 -22.49
CA ALA A 202 2.36 8.54 -23.09
C ALA A 202 1.42 7.75 -22.16
N ARG A 203 0.14 8.15 -22.08
CA ARG A 203 -0.91 7.56 -21.21
C ARG A 203 -1.23 6.10 -21.59
N ARG A 204 -0.36 5.15 -21.19
CA ARG A 204 -0.54 3.71 -21.43
C ARG A 204 -1.64 3.08 -20.58
N ASP A 205 -1.93 3.67 -19.42
CA ASP A 205 -2.97 3.20 -18.51
C ASP A 205 -4.37 3.18 -19.14
N LEU A 206 -4.64 4.13 -20.05
CA LEU A 206 -5.91 4.24 -20.78
C LEU A 206 -6.13 3.10 -21.80
N ALA A 207 -5.09 2.30 -22.11
CA ALA A 207 -5.25 1.10 -22.91
C ALA A 207 -5.86 -0.07 -22.12
N HIS A 208 -5.89 0.03 -20.78
CA HIS A 208 -6.28 -1.05 -19.88
C HIS A 208 -7.45 -0.68 -18.94
N ALA A 209 -7.78 0.60 -18.80
CA ALA A 209 -8.88 1.09 -17.97
C ALA A 209 -9.58 2.28 -18.64
N ALA A 210 -10.86 2.47 -18.33
CA ALA A 210 -11.64 3.59 -18.86
C ALA A 210 -11.13 4.94 -18.32
N ALA A 211 -11.13 5.99 -19.15
CA ALA A 211 -10.66 7.32 -18.76
C ALA A 211 -11.44 7.92 -17.57
N THR A 212 -12.71 7.54 -17.39
CA THR A 212 -13.53 7.95 -16.25
C THR A 212 -13.10 7.30 -14.93
N GLU A 213 -12.33 6.20 -14.99
CA GLU A 213 -11.83 5.47 -13.83
C GLU A 213 -10.36 5.83 -13.49
N ARG A 214 -9.73 6.69 -14.29
CA ARG A 214 -8.32 7.06 -14.16
C ARG A 214 -8.14 8.56 -13.84
N PRO A 215 -6.95 8.95 -13.32
CA PRO A 215 -6.59 10.36 -13.21
C PRO A 215 -6.65 11.07 -14.56
N THR A 216 -6.95 12.37 -14.54
CA THR A 216 -7.08 13.20 -15.74
C THR A 216 -5.72 13.46 -16.40
N ASP A 217 -5.72 13.99 -17.62
CA ASP A 217 -4.47 14.40 -18.28
C ASP A 217 -3.77 15.54 -17.52
N ALA A 218 -4.53 16.43 -16.87
CA ALA A 218 -3.95 17.47 -16.02
C ALA A 218 -3.25 16.86 -14.80
N ASP A 219 -3.84 15.83 -14.19
CA ASP A 219 -3.23 15.11 -13.07
C ASP A 219 -1.94 14.42 -13.51
N TYR A 220 -1.98 13.64 -14.59
CA TYR A 220 -0.78 13.01 -15.15
C TYR A 220 0.28 14.02 -15.58
N GLY A 221 -0.12 15.17 -16.14
CA GLY A 221 0.78 16.27 -16.45
C GLY A 221 1.57 16.75 -15.24
N ARG A 222 0.93 16.83 -14.07
CA ARG A 222 1.58 17.19 -12.81
C ARG A 222 2.46 16.07 -12.27
N TYR A 223 2.00 14.82 -12.35
CA TYR A 223 2.78 13.67 -11.90
C TYR A 223 4.09 13.55 -12.68
N ILE A 224 4.01 13.60 -14.01
CA ILE A 224 5.20 13.49 -14.86
C ILE A 224 6.12 14.70 -14.69
N ARG A 225 5.58 15.91 -14.44
CA ARG A 225 6.37 17.08 -14.07
C ARG A 225 7.19 16.81 -12.81
N LEU A 226 6.54 16.43 -11.70
CA LEU A 226 7.21 16.18 -10.43
C LEU A 226 8.26 15.07 -10.54
N ALA A 227 7.92 13.96 -11.20
CA ALA A 227 8.83 12.85 -11.41
C ALA A 227 10.03 13.24 -12.29
N ARG A 228 9.83 14.08 -13.31
CA ARG A 228 10.88 14.62 -14.17
C ARG A 228 11.82 15.53 -13.37
N ASP A 229 11.26 16.48 -12.63
CA ASP A 229 12.04 17.45 -11.85
C ASP A 229 12.84 16.74 -10.75
N TYR A 230 12.24 15.74 -10.08
CA TYR A 230 12.94 14.95 -9.08
C TYR A 230 14.06 14.09 -9.70
N ARG A 231 13.82 13.48 -10.87
CA ARG A 231 14.86 12.75 -11.60
C ARG A 231 16.00 13.66 -12.05
N ASP A 232 15.68 14.82 -12.63
CA ASP A 232 16.66 15.72 -13.22
C ASP A 232 17.50 16.43 -12.15
N SER A 233 16.98 16.55 -10.92
CA SER A 233 17.76 16.90 -9.72
C SER A 233 18.58 15.73 -9.15
N ARG A 234 18.69 14.61 -9.88
CA ARG A 234 19.33 13.37 -9.44
C ARG A 234 18.74 12.79 -8.16
N TYR A 235 17.44 13.05 -7.91
CA TYR A 235 16.68 12.62 -6.74
C TYR A 235 17.21 13.18 -5.41
N GLU A 236 17.71 14.41 -5.45
CA GLU A 236 18.26 15.13 -4.29
C GLU A 236 17.37 16.31 -3.86
N ALA A 237 16.81 17.06 -4.81
CA ALA A 237 15.99 18.22 -4.49
C ALA A 237 14.54 17.82 -4.19
N THR A 238 13.92 18.47 -3.20
CA THR A 238 12.48 18.36 -2.98
C THR A 238 11.73 18.99 -4.17
N PRO A 239 10.93 18.23 -4.93
CA PRO A 239 10.11 18.77 -6.02
C PRO A 239 8.99 19.67 -5.49
N GLY A 240 8.19 20.28 -6.38
CA GLY A 240 7.09 21.19 -6.03
C GLY A 240 5.88 20.58 -5.29
N PHE A 241 6.08 19.45 -4.60
CA PHE A 241 5.09 18.74 -3.79
C PHE A 241 5.81 18.09 -2.60
N ALA A 242 5.29 18.27 -1.39
CA ALA A 242 5.72 17.53 -0.21
C ALA A 242 4.59 17.47 0.83
N VAL A 243 4.25 16.28 1.31
CA VAL A 243 3.14 16.06 2.25
C VAL A 243 3.50 15.01 3.30
N GLU A 244 3.19 15.25 4.56
CA GLU A 244 3.22 14.23 5.62
C GLU A 244 1.87 13.49 5.61
N ASP A 245 1.89 12.24 5.13
CA ASP A 245 0.70 11.40 4.95
C ASP A 245 0.46 10.51 6.19
N PRO A 246 -0.75 10.50 6.80
CA PRO A 246 -1.05 9.69 7.97
C PRO A 246 -0.84 8.19 7.76
N LEU A 247 -1.25 7.62 6.62
CA LEU A 247 -1.05 6.20 6.30
C LEU A 247 0.45 5.85 6.26
N CYS A 248 1.26 6.63 5.54
CA CYS A 248 2.69 6.36 5.43
C CYS A 248 3.38 6.35 6.79
N ASN A 249 3.05 7.33 7.65
CA ASN A 249 3.62 7.43 8.99
C ASN A 249 3.06 6.40 9.97
N GLY A 250 1.78 6.02 9.83
CA GLY A 250 1.17 4.91 10.58
C GLY A 250 1.83 3.57 10.26
N LEU A 251 2.09 3.30 8.97
CA LEU A 251 2.83 2.12 8.54
C LEU A 251 4.29 2.16 9.00
N LEU A 252 4.92 3.35 9.04
CA LEU A 252 6.27 3.51 9.58
C LEU A 252 6.32 3.14 11.06
N ALA A 253 5.40 3.68 11.88
CA ALA A 253 5.31 3.36 13.30
C ALA A 253 5.02 1.87 13.54
N ALA A 254 4.03 1.29 12.85
CA ALA A 254 3.75 -0.15 12.92
C ALA A 254 4.94 -1.00 12.46
N GLY A 255 5.66 -0.55 11.43
CA GLY A 255 6.86 -1.19 10.94
C GLY A 255 8.03 -1.15 11.93
N GLU A 256 8.16 -0.09 12.74
CA GLU A 256 9.14 -0.02 13.83
C GLU A 256 8.82 -1.03 14.95
N TYR A 257 7.55 -1.20 15.34
CA TYR A 257 7.17 -2.29 16.25
C TYR A 257 7.46 -3.68 15.66
N ALA A 258 7.25 -3.87 14.35
CA ALA A 258 7.62 -5.11 13.67
C ALA A 258 9.15 -5.31 13.65
N LEU A 259 9.94 -4.24 13.44
CA LEU A 259 11.41 -4.29 13.52
C LEU A 259 11.91 -4.62 14.93
N ALA A 260 11.26 -4.11 15.98
CA ALA A 260 11.56 -4.50 17.35
C ALA A 260 11.34 -6.01 17.55
N SER A 261 10.21 -6.54 17.06
CA SER A 261 9.90 -7.97 17.14
C SER A 261 10.91 -8.82 16.37
N ILE A 262 11.29 -8.39 15.17
CA ILE A 262 12.33 -9.04 14.36
C ILE A 262 13.66 -9.01 15.10
N ALA A 263 14.08 -7.86 15.64
CA ALA A 263 15.33 -7.70 16.38
C ALA A 263 15.40 -8.68 17.56
N THR A 264 14.34 -8.77 18.36
CA THR A 264 14.26 -9.75 19.46
C THR A 264 14.41 -11.19 18.97
N GLU A 265 13.70 -11.58 17.91
CA GLU A 265 13.77 -12.96 17.37
C GLU A 265 15.18 -13.33 16.91
N ILE A 266 15.94 -12.39 16.33
CA ILE A 266 17.31 -12.65 15.84
C ILE A 266 18.41 -12.28 16.85
N GLY A 267 18.06 -11.99 18.10
CA GLY A 267 19.00 -11.69 19.19
C GLY A 267 19.70 -10.33 19.10
N GLN A 268 19.05 -9.33 18.49
CA GLN A 268 19.47 -7.92 18.44
C GLN A 268 18.67 -7.09 19.45
N ASP A 269 19.19 -5.90 19.81
CA ASP A 269 18.50 -4.98 20.72
C ASP A 269 17.26 -4.34 20.05
N PRO A 270 16.04 -4.56 20.59
CA PRO A 270 14.82 -3.96 20.04
C PRO A 270 14.61 -2.50 20.46
N ASN A 271 15.33 -2.00 21.47
CA ASN A 271 14.97 -0.76 22.16
C ASN A 271 14.91 0.47 21.24
N ARG A 272 15.87 0.60 20.31
CA ARG A 272 15.87 1.73 19.36
C ARG A 272 14.60 1.78 18.50
N HIS A 273 14.03 0.62 18.17
CA HIS A 273 12.83 0.51 17.35
C HIS A 273 11.58 0.84 18.15
N LEU A 274 11.50 0.39 19.40
CA LEU A 274 10.41 0.74 20.31
C LEU A 274 10.36 2.26 20.58
N VAL A 275 11.52 2.88 20.85
CA VAL A 275 11.62 4.33 21.05
C VAL A 275 11.18 5.08 19.80
N ARG A 276 11.64 4.66 18.62
CA ARG A 276 11.29 5.31 17.36
C ARG A 276 9.81 5.14 17.02
N ALA A 277 9.22 3.96 17.25
CA ALA A 277 7.80 3.74 17.06
C ALA A 277 6.96 4.72 17.89
N GLN A 278 7.33 4.91 19.16
CA GLN A 278 6.69 5.89 20.03
C GLN A 278 6.87 7.32 19.52
N GLN A 279 8.09 7.70 19.11
CA GLN A 279 8.36 9.05 18.58
C GLN A 279 7.54 9.39 17.34
N VAL A 280 7.43 8.46 16.38
CA VAL A 280 6.60 8.66 15.18
C VAL A 280 5.12 8.76 15.56
N THR A 281 4.67 7.94 16.52
CA THR A 281 3.29 7.97 17.01
C THR A 281 2.97 9.31 17.69
N ASP A 282 3.84 9.78 18.58
CA ASP A 282 3.68 11.06 19.28
C ASP A 282 3.69 12.24 18.29
N ALA A 283 4.55 12.19 17.26
CA ALA A 283 4.60 13.19 16.21
C ALA A 283 3.31 13.21 15.38
N MET A 284 2.75 12.04 15.00
CA MET A 284 1.46 11.99 14.30
C MET A 284 0.33 12.55 15.17
N MET A 285 0.30 12.21 16.46
CA MET A 285 -0.69 12.74 17.41
C MET A 285 -0.58 14.25 17.59
N THR A 286 0.62 14.81 17.48
CA THR A 286 0.86 16.25 17.64
C THR A 286 0.54 17.03 16.36
N GLU A 287 0.99 16.53 15.22
CA GLU A 287 1.00 17.28 13.96
C GLU A 287 -0.21 16.98 13.07
N LEU A 288 -0.75 15.76 13.12
CA LEU A 288 -1.72 15.27 12.13
C LEU A 288 -3.11 14.99 12.73
N TRP A 289 -3.23 14.73 14.03
CA TRP A 289 -4.52 14.42 14.68
C TRP A 289 -5.37 15.68 14.89
N ASP A 290 -6.61 15.67 14.38
CA ASP A 290 -7.60 16.70 14.68
C ASP A 290 -8.66 16.13 15.63
N VAL A 291 -8.61 16.56 16.89
CA VAL A 291 -9.53 16.15 17.97
C VAL A 291 -10.99 16.43 17.62
N SER A 292 -11.27 17.54 16.93
CA SER A 292 -12.64 17.95 16.61
C SER A 292 -13.23 17.12 15.47
N ALA A 293 -12.39 16.73 14.51
CA ALA A 293 -12.77 15.91 13.37
C ALA A 293 -12.74 14.40 13.69
N GLY A 294 -12.03 13.98 14.74
CA GLY A 294 -11.88 12.58 15.11
C GLY A 294 -11.10 11.77 14.07
N THR A 295 -10.18 12.41 13.34
CA THR A 295 -9.38 11.77 12.30
C THR A 295 -8.03 12.46 12.15
N PHE A 296 -7.08 11.79 11.49
CA PHE A 296 -5.82 12.39 11.09
C PHE A 296 -5.97 13.08 9.72
N PHE A 297 -5.42 14.28 9.58
CA PHE A 297 -5.29 14.97 8.30
C PHE A 297 -3.83 15.01 7.87
N ALA A 298 -3.61 14.91 6.55
CA ALA A 298 -2.28 15.07 6.00
C ALA A 298 -1.82 16.54 6.13
N TYR A 299 -0.51 16.75 6.16
CA TYR A 299 0.08 18.08 6.30
C TYR A 299 0.88 18.47 5.05
N ASP A 300 0.52 19.60 4.44
CA ASP A 300 1.20 20.18 3.30
C ASP A 300 2.46 20.92 3.74
N VAL A 301 3.62 20.32 3.50
CA VAL A 301 4.91 20.85 3.96
C VAL A 301 5.27 22.16 3.27
N LEU A 302 4.93 22.29 1.98
CA LEU A 302 5.27 23.49 1.20
C LEU A 302 4.24 24.61 1.41
N GLY A 303 2.98 24.23 1.63
CA GLY A 303 1.89 25.17 1.94
C GLY A 303 1.80 25.56 3.41
N ASP A 304 2.55 24.89 4.30
CA ASP A 304 2.51 25.05 5.76
C ASP A 304 1.08 24.95 6.33
N ALA A 305 0.33 23.95 5.85
CA ALA A 305 -1.11 23.86 6.10
C ALA A 305 -1.61 22.42 6.28
N VAL A 306 -2.59 22.26 7.18
CA VAL A 306 -3.35 21.00 7.31
C VAL A 306 -4.29 20.83 6.11
N LEU A 307 -4.27 19.65 5.50
CA LEU A 307 -5.11 19.28 4.36
C LEU A 307 -6.42 18.67 4.88
N ARG A 308 -7.46 19.51 5.01
CA ARG A 308 -8.80 19.12 5.50
C ARG A 308 -9.60 18.30 4.48
N SER A 309 -9.05 17.16 4.08
CA SER A 309 -9.68 16.17 3.22
C SER A 309 -9.86 14.87 4.00
N TYR A 310 -11.11 14.42 4.15
CA TYR A 310 -11.46 13.16 4.82
C TYR A 310 -11.17 11.98 3.89
N SER A 311 -9.89 11.65 3.75
CA SER A 311 -9.43 10.45 3.04
C SER A 311 -9.29 9.27 3.98
N ILE A 312 -9.34 8.05 3.43
CA ILE A 312 -9.12 6.81 4.19
C ILE A 312 -7.76 6.82 4.91
N SER A 313 -6.77 7.55 4.39
CA SER A 313 -5.46 7.70 5.04
C SER A 313 -5.59 8.15 6.50
N GLY A 314 -6.53 9.05 6.80
CA GLY A 314 -6.78 9.57 8.14
C GLY A 314 -7.30 8.54 9.14
N LEU A 315 -7.75 7.38 8.68
CA LEU A 315 -8.24 6.27 9.51
C LEU A 315 -7.22 5.15 9.70
N LEU A 316 -6.20 5.09 8.84
CA LEU A 316 -5.27 3.97 8.80
C LEU A 316 -4.16 3.97 9.87
N PRO A 317 -3.87 5.08 10.60
CA PRO A 317 -3.08 5.00 11.83
C PRO A 317 -3.63 4.01 12.86
N LEU A 318 -4.87 3.54 12.74
CA LEU A 318 -5.43 2.42 13.52
C LEU A 318 -4.57 1.13 13.46
N ILE A 319 -3.64 1.02 12.50
CA ILE A 319 -2.67 -0.08 12.43
C ILE A 319 -1.59 -0.02 13.53
N VAL A 320 -1.46 1.10 14.25
CA VAL A 320 -0.43 1.33 15.26
C VAL A 320 -0.85 0.74 16.61
N PRO A 321 -0.04 -0.15 17.23
CA PRO A 321 -0.30 -0.67 18.57
C PRO A 321 -0.51 0.43 19.61
N ASP A 322 -1.45 0.21 20.54
CA ASP A 322 -1.73 1.10 21.67
C ASP A 322 -2.06 2.56 21.29
N LEU A 323 -2.49 2.82 20.05
CA LEU A 323 -2.94 4.13 19.60
C LEU A 323 -4.05 4.68 20.50
N PRO A 324 -3.86 5.86 21.14
CA PRO A 324 -4.79 6.37 22.16
C PRO A 324 -6.16 6.79 21.59
N VAL A 325 -6.26 7.01 20.28
CA VAL A 325 -7.46 7.50 19.59
C VAL A 325 -8.13 6.44 18.72
N ALA A 326 -7.81 5.16 18.94
CA ALA A 326 -8.40 4.05 18.19
C ALA A 326 -9.94 4.06 18.21
N THR A 327 -10.54 4.28 19.38
CA THR A 327 -12.01 4.36 19.54
C THR A 327 -12.62 5.51 18.71
N ASP A 328 -11.95 6.66 18.66
CA ASP A 328 -12.43 7.83 17.89
C ASP A 328 -12.34 7.56 16.38
N LEU A 329 -11.27 6.92 15.92
CA LEU A 329 -11.16 6.50 14.51
C LEU A 329 -12.27 5.54 14.10
N VAL A 330 -12.60 4.57 14.96
CA VAL A 330 -13.70 3.62 14.72
C VAL A 330 -15.04 4.35 14.66
N LYS A 331 -15.27 5.30 15.57
CA LYS A 331 -16.46 6.16 15.54
C LYS A 331 -16.55 6.98 14.26
N THR A 332 -15.44 7.56 13.80
CA THR A 332 -15.38 8.31 12.53
C THR A 332 -15.67 7.40 11.34
N ALA A 333 -15.11 6.19 11.32
CA ALA A 333 -15.36 5.21 10.28
C ALA A 333 -16.85 4.80 10.22
N LEU A 334 -17.53 4.70 11.38
CA LEU A 334 -18.97 4.40 11.45
C LEU A 334 -19.87 5.57 11.01
N GLY A 335 -19.35 6.81 11.01
CA GLY A 335 -20.10 8.00 10.62
C GLY A 335 -20.40 8.11 9.12
N ASP A 336 -21.20 9.11 8.75
CA ASP A 336 -21.76 9.28 7.39
C ASP A 336 -20.72 9.39 6.27
N ARG A 337 -19.49 9.81 6.59
CA ARG A 337 -18.41 9.99 5.61
C ARG A 337 -17.85 8.67 5.09
N PHE A 338 -17.77 7.66 5.93
CA PHE A 338 -17.13 6.38 5.60
C PHE A 338 -18.08 5.18 5.70
N ARG A 339 -19.15 5.31 6.48
CA ARG A 339 -20.25 4.35 6.62
C ARG A 339 -19.78 2.91 6.78
N LEU A 340 -18.82 2.68 7.69
CA LEU A 340 -18.24 1.35 7.93
C LEU A 340 -19.30 0.25 8.06
N ALA A 341 -20.47 0.54 8.63
CA ALA A 341 -21.54 -0.43 8.82
C ALA A 341 -22.12 -1.02 7.52
N ASP A 342 -22.10 -0.29 6.38
CA ASP A 342 -22.73 -0.75 5.14
C ASP A 342 -21.92 -0.50 3.85
N ALA A 343 -20.97 0.42 3.84
CA ALA A 343 -20.00 0.59 2.77
C ALA A 343 -18.94 -0.54 2.81
N CYS A 344 -18.72 -1.23 1.68
CA CYS A 344 -17.70 -2.26 1.57
C CYS A 344 -17.19 -2.44 0.12
N PRO A 345 -15.87 -2.31 -0.13
CA PRO A 345 -14.80 -2.01 0.84
C PRO A 345 -14.97 -0.60 1.45
N LEU A 346 -14.19 -0.25 2.49
CA LEU A 346 -14.22 1.11 3.04
C LEU A 346 -13.85 2.11 1.94
N PRO A 347 -14.61 3.21 1.79
CA PRO A 347 -14.38 4.20 0.74
C PRO A 347 -13.04 4.90 0.92
N SER A 348 -12.35 5.19 -0.17
CA SER A 348 -11.08 5.92 -0.12
C SER A 348 -11.24 7.39 0.28
N TYR A 349 -12.44 7.94 0.10
CA TYR A 349 -12.76 9.34 0.29
C TYR A 349 -14.20 9.49 0.80
N ASP A 350 -14.44 10.59 1.51
CA ASP A 350 -15.74 11.01 2.04
C ASP A 350 -16.89 10.80 1.05
N LEU A 351 -17.85 9.94 1.43
CA LEU A 351 -19.07 9.66 0.66
C LEU A 351 -20.03 10.86 0.59
N THR A 352 -19.86 11.84 1.47
CA THR A 352 -20.72 13.03 1.57
C THR A 352 -20.13 14.25 0.86
N ALA A 353 -18.90 14.15 0.34
CA ALA A 353 -18.25 15.23 -0.37
C ALA A 353 -18.90 15.48 -1.74
N GLU A 354 -19.00 16.74 -2.15
CA GLU A 354 -19.60 17.13 -3.43
C GLU A 354 -18.80 16.61 -4.63
N ASP A 355 -17.48 16.48 -4.48
CA ASP A 355 -16.54 15.96 -5.47
C ASP A 355 -16.23 14.47 -5.31
N HIS A 356 -17.06 13.72 -4.56
CA HIS A 356 -16.99 12.26 -4.50
C HIS A 356 -17.25 11.64 -5.88
N GLU A 357 -16.33 10.81 -6.36
CA GLU A 357 -16.43 10.13 -7.65
C GLU A 357 -16.39 8.61 -7.47
N PRO A 358 -17.54 7.90 -7.50
CA PRO A 358 -17.65 6.50 -7.05
C PRO A 358 -16.87 5.49 -7.90
N GLY A 359 -16.48 5.87 -9.12
CA GLY A 359 -15.69 5.04 -10.03
C GLY A 359 -14.27 5.53 -10.28
N ARG A 360 -13.85 6.70 -9.77
CA ARG A 360 -12.55 7.30 -10.12
C ARG A 360 -11.48 7.03 -9.05
N TYR A 361 -10.85 5.86 -9.14
CA TYR A 361 -9.59 5.54 -8.48
C TYR A 361 -9.58 5.83 -6.95
N TRP A 362 -8.84 6.83 -6.45
CA TRP A 362 -8.80 7.18 -5.01
C TRP A 362 -9.77 8.31 -4.60
N ARG A 363 -10.69 8.74 -5.47
CA ARG A 363 -11.69 9.79 -5.19
C ARG A 363 -13.04 9.29 -4.68
N GLY A 364 -13.13 8.04 -4.24
CA GLY A 364 -14.40 7.48 -3.79
C GLY A 364 -14.42 5.96 -3.64
N PRO A 365 -13.93 5.19 -4.63
CA PRO A 365 -13.95 3.73 -4.56
C PRO A 365 -13.36 3.17 -3.27
N GLY A 366 -13.88 2.03 -2.84
CA GLY A 366 -13.29 1.24 -1.78
C GLY A 366 -12.20 0.31 -2.30
N TRP A 367 -11.14 0.16 -1.48
CA TRP A 367 -9.96 -0.64 -1.82
C TRP A 367 -9.74 -1.75 -0.80
N ILE A 368 -9.35 -2.93 -1.27
CA ILE A 368 -9.21 -4.13 -0.43
C ILE A 368 -8.01 -3.99 0.51
N ASN A 369 -6.90 -3.41 0.07
CA ASN A 369 -5.69 -3.23 0.88
C ASN A 369 -5.89 -2.25 2.05
N THR A 370 -6.51 -1.09 1.81
CA THR A 370 -6.81 -0.13 2.88
C THR A 370 -7.90 -0.64 3.83
N SER A 371 -8.91 -1.34 3.30
CA SER A 371 -9.91 -2.01 4.15
C SER A 371 -9.30 -3.14 4.98
N TRP A 372 -8.32 -3.87 4.43
CA TRP A 372 -7.57 -4.89 5.17
C TRP A 372 -6.70 -4.26 6.27
N LEU A 373 -6.05 -3.13 6.01
CA LEU A 373 -5.29 -2.40 7.03
C LEU A 373 -6.20 -1.92 8.16
N PHE A 374 -7.37 -1.37 7.83
CA PHE A 374 -8.36 -0.97 8.82
C PHE A 374 -8.89 -2.18 9.60
N TRP A 375 -9.21 -3.28 8.91
CA TRP A 375 -9.59 -4.56 9.54
C TRP A 375 -8.51 -5.07 10.51
N HIS A 376 -7.23 -4.99 10.12
CA HIS A 376 -6.14 -5.39 10.98
C HIS A 376 -6.05 -4.49 12.22
N GLY A 377 -6.25 -3.17 12.05
CA GLY A 377 -6.36 -2.23 13.16
C GLY A 377 -7.52 -2.52 14.12
N LEU A 378 -8.72 -2.82 13.60
CA LEU A 378 -9.86 -3.25 14.43
C LEU A 378 -9.50 -4.47 15.28
N ARG A 379 -8.83 -5.47 14.68
CA ARG A 379 -8.39 -6.68 15.40
C ARG A 379 -7.37 -6.35 16.48
N LEU A 380 -6.41 -5.48 16.17
CA LEU A 380 -5.36 -5.03 17.08
C LEU A 380 -5.94 -4.35 18.33
N HIS A 381 -6.98 -3.54 18.16
CA HIS A 381 -7.64 -2.78 19.23
C HIS A 381 -8.84 -3.50 19.87
N GLY A 382 -9.04 -4.79 19.58
CA GLY A 382 -10.08 -5.59 20.24
C GLY A 382 -11.50 -5.41 19.70
N GLU A 383 -11.69 -4.64 18.62
CA GLU A 383 -12.97 -4.44 17.92
C GLU A 383 -13.35 -5.65 17.05
N THR A 384 -13.37 -6.82 17.67
CA THR A 384 -13.47 -8.12 17.00
C THR A 384 -14.78 -8.31 16.24
N GLY A 385 -15.91 -7.79 16.76
CA GLY A 385 -17.21 -7.86 16.08
C GLY A 385 -17.22 -7.07 14.77
N LEU A 386 -16.73 -5.82 14.79
CA LEU A 386 -16.61 -5.00 13.58
C LEU A 386 -15.61 -5.60 12.60
N ALA A 387 -14.51 -6.16 13.09
CA ALA A 387 -13.53 -6.81 12.23
C ALA A 387 -14.09 -8.08 11.54
N ASP A 388 -14.84 -8.91 12.26
CA ASP A 388 -15.45 -10.11 11.68
C ASP A 388 -16.51 -9.75 10.64
N ASP A 389 -17.34 -8.73 10.90
CA ASP A 389 -18.32 -8.22 9.93
C ASP A 389 -17.63 -7.65 8.67
N LEU A 390 -16.63 -6.78 8.83
CA LEU A 390 -15.89 -6.21 7.70
C LEU A 390 -15.20 -7.31 6.87
N ARG A 391 -14.60 -8.31 7.51
CA ARG A 391 -14.02 -9.46 6.81
C ARG A 391 -15.06 -10.16 5.96
N ASP A 392 -16.21 -10.50 6.55
CA ASP A 392 -17.22 -11.31 5.87
C ASP A 392 -17.83 -10.53 4.69
N ARG A 393 -18.04 -9.22 4.83
CA ARG A 393 -18.47 -8.33 3.73
C ARG A 393 -17.41 -8.19 2.64
N LEU A 394 -16.12 -8.06 2.98
CA LEU A 394 -15.04 -8.04 1.98
C LEU A 394 -14.99 -9.33 1.17
N LEU A 395 -15.07 -10.49 1.84
CA LEU A 395 -15.10 -11.80 1.17
C LEU A 395 -16.35 -11.99 0.31
N ALA A 396 -17.51 -11.50 0.76
CA ALA A 396 -18.73 -11.49 -0.03
C ALA A 396 -18.58 -10.59 -1.27
N ARG A 397 -17.97 -9.42 -1.12
CA ARG A 397 -17.75 -8.47 -2.22
C ARG A 397 -16.85 -9.08 -3.29
N VAL A 398 -15.68 -9.58 -2.91
CA VAL A 398 -14.75 -10.24 -3.87
C VAL A 398 -15.40 -11.46 -4.53
N ARG A 399 -16.26 -12.20 -3.84
CA ARG A 399 -17.02 -13.30 -4.46
C ARG A 399 -17.99 -12.81 -5.53
N ALA A 400 -18.57 -11.63 -5.36
CA ALA A 400 -19.54 -11.06 -6.29
C ALA A 400 -18.87 -10.38 -7.51
N CYS A 401 -17.83 -9.58 -7.29
CA CYS A 401 -17.20 -8.78 -8.35
C CYS A 401 -15.88 -9.35 -8.89
N GLY A 402 -15.34 -10.42 -8.30
CA GLY A 402 -14.01 -10.94 -8.62
C GLY A 402 -12.88 -10.14 -7.98
N PHE A 403 -11.64 -10.43 -8.38
CA PHE A 403 -10.43 -9.82 -7.82
C PHE A 403 -10.11 -8.48 -8.49
N ARG A 404 -10.93 -7.47 -8.20
CA ARG A 404 -10.79 -6.12 -8.76
C ARG A 404 -9.70 -5.32 -8.06
N GLU A 405 -9.19 -4.32 -8.76
CA GLU A 405 -8.30 -3.30 -8.19
C GLU A 405 -9.03 -2.49 -7.10
N TYR A 406 -10.22 -1.97 -7.43
CA TYR A 406 -11.11 -1.23 -6.53
C TYR A 406 -12.58 -1.42 -6.91
N VAL A 407 -13.47 -1.05 -5.97
CA VAL A 407 -14.89 -1.37 -6.03
C VAL A 407 -15.70 -0.19 -5.51
N ASP A 408 -16.81 0.16 -6.17
CA ASP A 408 -17.77 1.11 -5.62
C ASP A 408 -18.28 0.57 -4.26
N PRO A 409 -18.05 1.30 -3.16
CA PRO A 409 -18.31 0.82 -1.80
C PRO A 409 -19.79 0.59 -1.51
N LEU A 410 -20.69 1.28 -2.22
CA LEU A 410 -22.14 1.21 -2.02
C LEU A 410 -22.79 0.21 -2.98
N THR A 411 -22.46 0.28 -4.27
CA THR A 411 -23.11 -0.57 -5.29
C THR A 411 -22.41 -1.92 -5.47
N GLY A 412 -21.10 -1.99 -5.20
CA GLY A 412 -20.27 -3.17 -5.46
C GLY A 412 -19.79 -3.30 -6.90
N ALA A 413 -19.98 -2.27 -7.73
CA ALA A 413 -19.44 -2.25 -9.08
C ALA A 413 -17.91 -2.37 -9.04
N GLY A 414 -17.35 -3.33 -9.78
CA GLY A 414 -15.91 -3.48 -9.92
C GLY A 414 -15.33 -2.49 -10.92
N HIS A 415 -14.24 -1.85 -10.57
CA HIS A 415 -13.53 -0.88 -11.41
C HIS A 415 -12.04 -1.22 -11.52
N GLY A 416 -11.31 -0.49 -12.38
CA GLY A 416 -9.91 -0.77 -12.66
C GLY A 416 -9.71 -2.13 -13.32
N THR A 417 -8.56 -2.76 -13.08
CA THR A 417 -8.25 -4.08 -13.67
C THR A 417 -8.84 -5.25 -12.88
N ASP A 418 -9.13 -6.33 -13.61
CA ASP A 418 -9.42 -7.66 -13.05
C ASP A 418 -8.13 -8.39 -12.66
N ASP A 419 -8.27 -9.54 -11.98
CA ASP A 419 -7.20 -10.42 -11.54
C ASP A 419 -6.06 -9.70 -10.79
N PHE A 420 -6.45 -8.79 -9.88
CA PHE A 420 -5.52 -7.98 -9.11
C PHE A 420 -4.87 -8.75 -7.95
N SER A 421 -3.54 -8.71 -7.88
CA SER A 421 -2.74 -9.56 -7.00
C SER A 421 -2.94 -9.28 -5.51
N TRP A 422 -2.94 -8.02 -5.03
CA TRP A 422 -3.22 -7.81 -3.60
C TRP A 422 -4.63 -8.26 -3.24
N THR A 423 -5.59 -8.19 -4.19
CA THR A 423 -7.00 -8.48 -3.86
C THR A 423 -7.13 -9.96 -3.65
N ALA A 424 -6.49 -10.76 -4.53
CA ALA A 424 -6.33 -12.19 -4.33
C ALA A 424 -5.55 -12.52 -3.05
N ALA A 425 -4.42 -11.86 -2.80
CA ALA A 425 -3.56 -12.14 -1.65
C ALA A 425 -4.27 -11.88 -0.31
N LEU A 426 -4.89 -10.71 -0.16
CA LEU A 426 -5.58 -10.33 1.07
C LEU A 426 -6.89 -11.09 1.25
N THR A 427 -7.54 -11.51 0.15
CA THR A 427 -8.64 -12.49 0.23
C THR A 427 -8.18 -13.81 0.85
N LEU A 428 -7.01 -14.33 0.45
CA LEU A 428 -6.44 -15.54 1.06
C LEU A 428 -6.10 -15.32 2.53
N ASP A 429 -5.54 -14.16 2.86
CA ASP A 429 -5.23 -13.81 4.23
C ASP A 429 -6.50 -13.82 5.09
N LEU A 430 -7.53 -13.07 4.69
CA LEU A 430 -8.83 -13.00 5.38
C LEU A 430 -9.51 -14.37 5.54
N ILE A 431 -9.42 -15.26 4.54
CA ILE A 431 -9.96 -16.63 4.65
C ILE A 431 -9.24 -17.44 5.75
N ARG A 432 -7.94 -17.20 5.95
CA ARG A 432 -7.05 -18.02 6.79
C ARG A 432 -6.89 -17.45 8.20
N THR A 433 -7.04 -16.14 8.37
CA THR A 433 -6.93 -15.42 9.65
C THR A 433 -8.26 -15.30 10.40
N GLY A 434 -9.16 -16.29 10.22
CA GLY A 434 -10.52 -16.35 10.78
C GLY A 434 -10.64 -16.04 12.29
N PRO A 435 -11.87 -16.00 12.84
CA PRO A 435 -12.07 -15.60 14.22
C PRO A 435 -11.20 -16.49 15.12
N ARG A 436 -10.31 -15.88 15.92
CA ARG A 436 -9.66 -16.63 16.99
C ARG A 436 -10.79 -16.92 17.97
N ARG A 437 -11.19 -18.18 18.07
CA ARG A 437 -12.19 -18.63 19.05
C ARG A 437 -11.68 -18.38 20.46
#